data_AF-A0A9J6ZD73-F1
#
_entry.id   AF-A0A9J6ZD73-F1
#
_cell.length_a   1.000
_cell.length_b   1.000
_cell.length_c   1.000
_cell.angle_alpha   90.00
_cell.angle_beta   90.00
_cell.angle_gamma   90.00
#
_symmetry.space_group_name_H-M   'P 1'
#
loop_
_entity.id
_entity.type
_entity.pdbx_description
1 polymer ?
#
loop_
_entity_poly.entity_id
_entity_poly.type
_entity_poly.pdbx_seq_one_letter_code
_entity_poly.pdbx_strand_id
1 'polypeptide(L)'
;MRSCLLLFFLFIVLSGCTKASSVTTDNTTVTLTDTTLAKQYGDLLDNIDYISIRSGNGDLFEIRQTDIINQWVQDVSTLPLAIYKETDSTVGTLYSVNLYSANELSVDFSTTSVNGYHLKSNTDLVNAINDLLTSTRIKSIVISCTEVCHQFMNEPFPELIFEDVHEIKVFEDAINYGLIDTREAEYTPLFHMDVTFNAGSPMEYHLNVADDVNIKNGLLLTPKGEAYVITEKITNELKLLLYKD
;
A
#
# COMPACT_ATOMS: atom_id res chain seq x y z
N MET A 1 -65.39 58.30 42.34
CA MET A 1 -64.59 57.07 42.22
C MET A 1 -63.16 57.47 41.85
N ARG A 2 -62.21 57.22 42.77
CA ARG A 2 -60.74 56.99 42.61
C ARG A 2 -59.98 57.82 41.55
N SER A 3 -59.17 58.79 41.97
CA SER A 3 -57.76 58.69 42.41
C SER A 3 -56.80 58.96 41.24
N CYS A 4 -56.14 60.12 41.15
CA CYS A 4 -54.92 60.56 41.87
C CYS A 4 -53.62 60.06 41.20
N LEU A 5 -52.94 61.00 40.53
CA LEU A 5 -51.51 61.34 40.64
C LEU A 5 -50.47 60.21 40.78
N LEU A 6 -49.60 60.05 39.78
CA LEU A 6 -48.23 59.51 39.85
C LEU A 6 -47.55 59.91 38.51
N LEU A 7 -46.56 60.80 38.40
CA LEU A 7 -45.30 61.00 39.13
C LEU A 7 -44.40 59.77 39.00
N PHE A 8 -43.55 59.73 37.97
CA PHE A 8 -42.34 58.91 38.02
C PHE A 8 -41.15 59.58 37.34
N PHE A 9 -40.10 59.67 38.14
CA PHE A 9 -38.83 60.31 37.93
C PHE A 9 -37.89 59.48 37.05
N LEU A 10 -37.07 60.23 36.31
CA LEU A 10 -35.69 60.00 35.89
C LEU A 10 -34.91 58.89 36.66
N PHE A 11 -34.33 57.93 35.94
CA PHE A 11 -33.04 57.29 36.27
C PHE A 11 -32.42 56.70 34.99
N ILE A 12 -31.47 57.42 34.39
CA ILE A 12 -30.54 56.87 33.39
C ILE A 12 -29.41 56.23 34.19
N VAL A 13 -29.32 54.90 34.15
CA VAL A 13 -28.25 54.14 34.80
C VAL A 13 -27.04 54.11 33.88
N LEU A 14 -25.95 54.73 34.33
CA LEU A 14 -24.59 54.42 33.91
C LEU A 14 -24.08 53.24 34.75
N SER A 15 -23.67 52.16 34.09
CA SER A 15 -22.81 51.06 34.58
C SER A 15 -22.42 50.31 33.31
N GLY A 16 -21.17 50.07 32.91
CA GLY A 16 -19.95 49.80 33.66
C GLY A 16 -19.29 48.62 32.92
N CYS A 17 -18.00 48.73 32.60
CA CYS A 17 -17.22 47.83 31.74
C CYS A 17 -17.28 46.34 32.14
N THR A 18 -17.30 45.44 31.15
CA THR A 18 -16.65 44.11 31.25
C THR A 18 -15.93 43.73 29.95
N LYS A 19 -14.62 43.54 30.16
CA LYS A 19 -13.58 42.85 29.38
C LYS A 19 -14.00 41.91 28.23
N ALA A 20 -13.28 42.13 27.12
CA ALA A 20 -12.72 41.17 26.16
C ALA A 20 -13.21 39.71 26.21
N SER A 21 -13.71 39.25 25.06
CA SER A 21 -13.31 37.98 24.47
C SER A 21 -13.32 38.16 22.96
N SER A 22 -12.26 38.75 22.43
CA SER A 22 -11.86 38.46 21.06
C SER A 22 -11.50 36.97 21.04
N VAL A 23 -12.32 36.17 20.35
CA VAL A 23 -11.92 34.83 19.93
C VAL A 23 -10.80 35.03 18.93
N THR A 24 -9.56 35.00 19.41
CA THR A 24 -8.38 34.84 18.57
C THR A 24 -8.43 33.39 18.10
N THR A 25 -8.88 33.17 16.87
CA THR A 25 -8.50 31.97 16.12
C THR A 25 -6.99 32.05 15.94
N ASP A 26 -6.27 31.36 16.81
CA ASP A 26 -4.84 31.18 16.73
C ASP A 26 -4.57 30.28 15.52
N ASN A 27 -4.42 30.89 14.33
CA ASN A 27 -3.88 30.24 13.14
C ASN A 27 -2.37 30.07 13.29
N THR A 28 -1.92 29.56 14.44
CA THR A 28 -0.52 29.29 14.69
C THR A 28 -0.18 27.99 13.97
N THR A 29 0.53 28.12 12.86
CA THR A 29 1.21 27.01 12.18
C THR A 29 2.20 26.40 13.15
N VAL A 30 1.77 25.40 13.93
CA VAL A 30 2.67 24.65 14.79
C VAL A 30 3.56 23.82 13.87
N THR A 31 4.79 24.27 13.66
CA THR A 31 5.80 23.47 12.98
C THR A 31 6.44 22.58 14.03
N LEU A 32 6.13 21.28 14.01
CA LEU A 32 6.88 20.29 14.79
C LEU A 32 8.07 19.87 13.93
N THR A 33 9.26 20.39 14.24
CA THR A 33 10.47 20.15 13.45
C THR A 33 11.18 18.84 13.80
N ASP A 34 10.77 18.16 14.87
CA ASP A 34 11.53 17.08 15.50
C ASP A 34 10.67 15.82 15.68
N THR A 35 9.87 15.45 14.67
CA THR A 35 9.08 14.21 14.71
C THR A 35 9.64 13.15 13.75
N THR A 36 9.21 11.90 13.92
CA THR A 36 9.54 10.75 13.05
C THR A 36 8.29 9.88 12.91
N LEU A 37 8.26 8.93 11.98
CA LEU A 37 7.14 7.97 11.91
C LEU A 37 7.05 7.16 13.21
N ALA A 38 8.18 6.75 13.79
CA ALA A 38 8.21 6.05 15.08
C ALA A 38 7.56 6.88 16.21
N LYS A 39 7.76 8.20 16.25
CA LYS A 39 7.10 9.06 17.24
C LYS A 39 5.60 9.23 16.99
N GLN A 40 5.14 9.09 15.74
CA GLN A 40 3.75 9.28 15.37
C GLN A 40 2.90 8.02 15.52
N TYR A 41 3.49 6.86 15.22
CA TYR A 41 2.78 5.58 15.15
C TYR A 41 3.21 4.59 16.22
N GLY A 42 4.41 4.74 16.80
CA GLY A 42 4.91 3.85 17.86
C GLY A 42 4.90 2.38 17.44
N ASP A 43 4.35 1.55 18.32
CA ASP A 43 4.25 0.09 18.15
C ASP A 43 3.38 -0.34 16.95
N LEU A 44 2.63 0.58 16.32
CA LEU A 44 1.89 0.28 15.09
C LEU A 44 2.81 -0.03 13.90
N LEU A 45 4.10 0.30 13.99
CA LEU A 45 5.11 -0.07 13.00
C LEU A 45 5.69 -1.48 13.22
N ASP A 46 5.28 -2.18 14.28
CA ASP A 46 5.76 -3.53 14.55
C ASP A 46 5.04 -4.56 13.68
N ASN A 47 5.78 -5.60 13.27
CA ASN A 47 5.23 -6.76 12.54
C ASN A 47 4.48 -6.39 11.24
N ILE A 48 4.96 -5.38 10.51
CA ILE A 48 4.44 -5.08 9.17
C ILE A 48 4.82 -6.22 8.23
N ASP A 49 3.82 -6.81 7.57
CA ASP A 49 3.99 -7.96 6.68
C ASP A 49 3.56 -7.67 5.23
N TYR A 50 2.97 -6.50 4.98
CA TYR A 50 2.54 -6.07 3.66
C TYR A 50 2.54 -4.53 3.57
N ILE A 51 3.05 -4.02 2.44
CA ILE A 51 3.03 -2.59 2.10
C ILE A 51 2.29 -2.42 0.78
N SER A 52 1.34 -1.48 0.74
CA SER A 52 0.75 -0.97 -0.50
C SER A 52 1.17 0.47 -0.71
N ILE A 53 1.73 0.78 -1.88
CA ILE A 53 2.10 2.14 -2.28
C ILE A 53 1.29 2.53 -3.50
N ARG A 54 0.58 3.65 -3.43
CA ARG A 54 -0.07 4.29 -4.58
C ARG A 54 0.70 5.53 -4.98
N SER A 55 1.16 5.59 -6.24
CA SER A 55 1.82 6.79 -6.74
C SER A 55 0.80 7.86 -7.18
N GLY A 56 1.27 9.10 -7.32
CA GLY A 56 0.46 10.24 -7.77
C GLY A 56 -0.12 10.09 -9.18
N ASN A 57 0.39 9.15 -9.99
CA ASN A 57 -0.18 8.83 -11.30
C ASN A 57 -1.30 7.76 -11.24
N GLY A 58 -1.51 7.13 -10.08
CA GLY A 58 -2.51 6.09 -9.87
C GLY A 58 -1.98 4.65 -9.79
N ASP A 59 -0.72 4.41 -10.15
CA ASP A 59 -0.07 3.08 -10.08
C ASP A 59 -0.10 2.54 -8.65
N LEU A 60 -0.42 1.26 -8.51
CA LEU A 60 -0.47 0.53 -7.24
C LEU A 60 0.66 -0.51 -7.21
N PHE A 61 1.47 -0.46 -6.15
CA PHE A 61 2.56 -1.37 -5.87
C PHE A 61 2.27 -2.15 -4.59
N GLU A 62 2.36 -3.47 -4.66
CA GLU A 62 2.18 -4.37 -3.53
C GLU A 62 3.50 -5.05 -3.19
N ILE A 63 3.89 -5.00 -1.91
CA ILE A 63 5.19 -5.51 -1.45
C ILE A 63 4.92 -6.47 -0.29
N ARG A 64 5.47 -7.68 -0.39
CA ARG A 64 5.25 -8.79 0.55
C ARG A 64 6.56 -9.45 1.04
N GLN A 65 7.72 -8.94 0.62
CA GLN A 65 9.03 -9.46 1.03
C GLN A 65 9.34 -8.98 2.45
N THR A 66 9.14 -9.85 3.46
CA THR A 66 9.21 -9.47 4.87
C THR A 66 10.59 -8.98 5.31
N ASP A 67 11.67 -9.52 4.75
CA ASP A 67 13.04 -9.06 4.99
C ASP A 67 13.24 -7.61 4.52
N ILE A 68 12.80 -7.29 3.30
CA ILE A 68 12.86 -5.94 2.74
C ILE A 68 11.93 -4.98 3.50
N ILE A 69 10.70 -5.40 3.79
CA ILE A 69 9.71 -4.60 4.53
C ILE A 69 10.26 -4.22 5.90
N ASN A 70 10.77 -5.18 6.66
CA ASN A 70 11.29 -4.92 7.99
C ASN A 70 12.46 -3.93 7.96
N GLN A 71 13.40 -4.11 7.03
CA GLN A 71 14.52 -3.21 6.86
C GLN A 71 14.05 -1.80 6.48
N TRP A 72 13.16 -1.69 5.50
CA TRP A 72 12.65 -0.41 5.04
C TRP A 72 11.86 0.33 6.12
N VAL A 73 10.96 -0.37 6.83
CA VAL A 73 10.19 0.21 7.95
C VAL A 73 11.14 0.72 9.02
N GLN A 74 12.17 -0.05 9.38
CA GLN A 74 13.18 0.38 10.34
C GLN A 74 13.88 1.68 9.88
N ASP A 75 14.30 1.74 8.62
CA ASP A 75 15.00 2.90 8.07
C ASP A 75 14.10 4.15 8.05
N VAL A 76 12.88 4.04 7.50
CA VAL A 76 11.96 5.18 7.40
C VAL A 76 11.38 5.61 8.75
N SER A 77 11.29 4.69 9.72
CA SER A 77 10.72 4.97 11.05
C SER A 77 11.47 6.08 11.80
N THR A 78 12.76 6.22 11.52
CA THR A 78 13.67 7.14 12.21
C THR A 78 13.92 8.44 11.44
N LEU A 79 13.44 8.55 10.20
CA LEU A 79 13.65 9.74 9.38
C LEU A 79 13.07 10.98 10.06
N PRO A 80 13.83 12.08 10.11
CA PRO A 80 13.33 13.34 10.65
C PRO A 80 12.24 13.90 9.73
N LEU A 81 11.10 14.21 10.31
CA LEU A 81 9.94 14.78 9.63
C LEU A 81 9.65 16.18 10.17
N ALA A 82 9.44 17.11 9.25
CA ALA A 82 8.96 18.45 9.58
C ALA A 82 7.46 18.50 9.25
N ILE A 83 6.61 18.51 10.28
CA ILE A 83 5.16 18.52 10.11
C ILE A 83 4.56 19.85 10.57
N TYR A 84 3.44 20.23 9.96
CA TYR A 84 2.72 21.46 10.29
C TYR A 84 1.22 21.30 10.14
N LYS A 85 0.47 22.16 10.85
CA LYS A 85 -0.99 22.24 10.75
C LYS A 85 -1.36 23.41 9.85
N GLU A 86 -1.79 23.12 8.62
CA GLU A 86 -2.30 24.12 7.67
C GLU A 86 -3.81 23.90 7.49
N THR A 87 -4.55 24.97 7.17
CA THR A 87 -6.01 24.91 7.04
C THR A 87 -6.50 24.89 5.59
N ASP A 88 -5.68 25.26 4.61
CA ASP A 88 -6.14 25.35 3.21
C ASP A 88 -4.95 25.33 2.21
N SER A 89 -4.35 24.16 1.97
CA SER A 89 -3.61 23.93 0.73
C SER A 89 -3.71 22.45 0.31
N THR A 90 -4.21 22.21 -0.90
CA THR A 90 -4.15 20.87 -1.53
C THR A 90 -2.84 20.80 -2.30
N VAL A 91 -1.85 20.16 -1.68
CA VAL A 91 -0.61 19.78 -2.36
C VAL A 91 -0.81 18.39 -2.97
N GLY A 92 -0.43 18.21 -4.23
CA GLY A 92 -0.48 16.89 -4.87
C GLY A 92 0.42 15.89 -4.16
N THR A 93 -0.10 14.68 -3.93
CA THR A 93 0.64 13.59 -3.28
C THR A 93 1.45 12.81 -4.30
N LEU A 94 2.76 12.65 -4.07
CA LEU A 94 3.63 11.82 -4.90
C LEU A 94 3.43 10.34 -4.60
N TYR A 95 3.36 9.98 -3.31
CA TYR A 95 3.07 8.62 -2.87
C TYR A 95 2.16 8.62 -1.64
N SER A 96 1.17 7.73 -1.65
CA SER A 96 0.44 7.28 -0.47
C SER A 96 0.91 5.88 -0.10
N VAL A 97 1.21 5.66 1.17
CA VAL A 97 1.77 4.42 1.70
C VAL A 97 0.84 3.89 2.79
N ASN A 98 0.47 2.63 2.66
CA ASN A 98 -0.29 1.88 3.64
C ASN A 98 0.55 0.69 4.12
N LEU A 99 0.71 0.55 5.42
CA LEU A 99 1.40 -0.55 6.08
C LEU A 99 0.37 -1.41 6.80
N TYR A 100 0.48 -2.73 6.59
CA TYR A 100 -0.45 -3.70 7.14
C TYR A 100 0.28 -4.67 8.06
N SER A 101 -0.41 -5.10 9.10
CA SER A 101 0.02 -6.20 9.96
C SER A 101 -1.14 -7.18 10.07
N ALA A 102 -0.87 -8.48 9.82
CA ALA A 102 -1.90 -9.52 9.85
C ALA A 102 -3.10 -9.20 8.94
N ASN A 103 -2.84 -8.62 7.77
CA ASN A 103 -3.84 -8.16 6.79
C ASN A 103 -4.75 -6.99 7.25
N GLU A 104 -4.49 -6.38 8.40
CA GLU A 104 -5.20 -5.17 8.85
C GLU A 104 -4.33 -3.93 8.62
N LEU A 105 -4.97 -2.83 8.19
CA LEU A 105 -4.27 -1.55 8.02
C LEU A 105 -3.80 -1.05 9.38
N SER A 106 -2.49 -0.94 9.56
CA SER A 106 -1.87 -0.48 10.81
C SER A 106 -1.51 1.01 10.75
N VAL A 107 -0.91 1.43 9.63
CA VAL A 107 -0.39 2.79 9.44
C VAL A 107 -0.67 3.25 8.01
N ASP A 108 -1.17 4.47 7.86
CA ASP A 108 -1.21 5.17 6.58
C ASP A 108 -0.47 6.51 6.67
N PHE A 109 0.27 6.85 5.62
CA PHE A 109 0.87 8.16 5.45
C PHE A 109 1.09 8.47 3.97
N SER A 110 1.57 9.67 3.68
CA SER A 110 1.92 10.08 2.33
C SER A 110 3.13 10.99 2.33
N THR A 111 3.66 11.30 1.16
CA THR A 111 4.73 12.30 1.00
C THR A 111 4.31 13.72 1.40
N THR A 112 3.02 13.95 1.67
CA THR A 112 2.46 15.25 2.05
C THR A 112 1.72 15.22 3.38
N SER A 113 1.54 14.06 4.01
CA SER A 113 0.79 13.93 5.26
C SER A 113 1.22 12.76 6.12
N VAL A 114 1.25 12.95 7.44
CA VAL A 114 1.50 11.92 8.44
C VAL A 114 0.57 12.17 9.62
N ASN A 115 -0.21 11.15 10.02
CA ASN A 115 -1.09 11.19 11.19
C ASN A 115 -1.97 12.45 11.28
N GLY A 116 -2.56 12.88 10.16
CA GLY A 116 -3.41 14.08 10.07
C GLY A 116 -2.67 15.42 10.07
N TYR A 117 -1.33 15.43 10.06
CA TYR A 117 -0.52 16.64 9.88
C TYR A 117 0.03 16.70 8.46
N HIS A 118 0.23 17.92 7.95
CA HIS A 118 0.92 18.13 6.68
C HIS A 118 2.42 17.92 6.87
N LEU A 119 3.05 17.27 5.90
CA LEU A 119 4.48 17.04 5.85
C LEU A 119 5.13 18.04 4.91
N LYS A 120 6.14 18.76 5.39
CA LYS A 120 7.01 19.53 4.50
C LYS A 120 7.79 18.55 3.62
N SER A 121 7.94 18.88 2.34
CA SER A 121 8.69 18.06 1.38
C SER A 121 9.96 17.46 2.01
N ASN A 122 10.04 16.13 1.95
CA ASN A 122 11.10 15.34 2.54
C ASN A 122 11.70 14.43 1.46
N THR A 123 12.86 14.84 0.94
CA THR A 123 13.55 14.11 -0.13
C THR A 123 14.03 12.74 0.34
N ASP A 124 14.42 12.58 1.60
CA ASP A 124 14.89 11.30 2.13
C ASP A 124 13.77 10.27 2.16
N LEU A 125 12.55 10.70 2.56
CA LEU A 125 11.37 9.84 2.51
C LEU A 125 11.03 9.44 1.06
N VAL A 126 11.07 10.39 0.13
CA VAL A 126 10.80 10.12 -1.29
C VAL A 126 11.82 9.14 -1.86
N ASN A 127 13.11 9.33 -1.56
CA ASN A 127 14.17 8.42 -1.99
C ASN A 127 14.00 7.04 -1.38
N ALA A 128 13.70 6.93 -0.09
CA ALA A 128 13.46 5.65 0.56
C ALA A 128 12.28 4.89 -0.07
N ILE A 129 11.19 5.58 -0.45
CA ILE A 129 10.09 4.96 -1.19
C ILE A 129 10.54 4.49 -2.57
N ASN A 130 11.27 5.31 -3.32
CA ASN A 130 11.78 4.93 -4.65
C ASN A 130 12.75 3.74 -4.58
N ASP A 131 13.62 3.70 -3.59
CA ASP A 131 14.57 2.63 -3.36
C ASP A 131 13.85 1.33 -3.04
N LEU A 132 12.82 1.40 -2.18
CA LEU A 132 11.93 0.26 -1.91
C LEU A 132 11.29 -0.25 -3.20
N LEU A 133 10.60 0.62 -3.95
CA LEU A 133 9.94 0.27 -5.21
C LEU A 133 10.90 -0.33 -6.23
N THR A 134 12.15 0.14 -6.27
CA THR A 134 13.18 -0.37 -7.18
C THR A 134 13.72 -1.73 -6.73
N SER A 135 13.93 -1.90 -5.43
CA SER A 135 14.46 -3.12 -4.82
C SER A 135 13.49 -4.30 -4.92
N THR A 136 12.19 -4.02 -4.89
CA THR A 136 11.11 -5.02 -4.94
C THR A 136 10.62 -5.32 -6.36
N ARG A 137 11.26 -4.76 -7.41
CA ARG A 137 10.92 -5.14 -8.79
C ARG A 137 11.39 -6.55 -9.07
N ILE A 138 10.56 -7.30 -9.79
CA ILE A 138 10.92 -8.62 -10.30
C ILE A 138 12.04 -8.46 -11.34
N LYS A 139 13.13 -9.18 -11.12
CA LYS A 139 14.31 -9.24 -11.99
C LYS A 139 14.22 -10.39 -12.97
N SER A 140 13.82 -11.56 -12.50
CA SER A 140 13.68 -12.76 -13.33
C SER A 140 12.66 -13.72 -12.75
N ILE A 141 12.07 -14.52 -13.62
CA ILE A 141 11.13 -15.58 -13.25
C ILE A 141 11.59 -16.87 -13.89
N VAL A 142 11.64 -17.94 -13.09
CA VAL A 142 11.91 -19.29 -13.57
C VAL A 142 10.65 -20.12 -13.38
N ILE A 143 10.19 -20.77 -14.45
CA ILE A 143 9.04 -21.68 -14.42
C ILE A 143 9.52 -23.09 -14.74
N SER A 144 9.15 -24.06 -13.93
CA SER A 144 9.42 -25.48 -14.16
C SER A 144 8.18 -26.33 -13.91
N CYS A 145 8.14 -27.52 -14.51
CA CYS A 145 7.04 -28.44 -14.31
C CYS A 145 7.10 -29.10 -12.94
N THR A 146 5.94 -29.22 -12.29
CA THR A 146 5.78 -30.09 -11.13
C THR A 146 5.67 -31.55 -11.57
N GLU A 147 5.77 -32.48 -10.62
CA GLU A 147 5.51 -33.92 -10.89
C GLU A 147 4.17 -34.15 -11.60
N VAL A 148 3.16 -33.35 -11.26
CA VAL A 148 1.81 -33.44 -11.83
C VAL A 148 1.83 -32.95 -13.28
N CYS A 149 2.52 -31.86 -13.61
CA CYS A 149 2.71 -31.49 -15.00
C CYS A 149 3.30 -32.65 -15.80
N HIS A 150 4.38 -33.30 -15.35
CA HIS A 150 5.01 -34.40 -16.07
C HIS A 150 4.10 -35.62 -16.29
N GLN A 151 3.14 -35.86 -15.38
CA GLN A 151 2.22 -36.99 -15.46
C GLN A 151 1.05 -36.74 -16.41
N PHE A 152 0.51 -35.51 -16.42
CA PHE A 152 -0.75 -35.20 -17.11
C PHE A 152 -0.55 -34.50 -18.45
N MET A 153 0.58 -33.81 -18.61
CA MET A 153 0.96 -33.15 -19.84
C MET A 153 2.28 -33.75 -20.28
N ASN A 154 2.46 -34.05 -21.57
CA ASN A 154 3.82 -34.20 -22.06
C ASN A 154 4.52 -32.89 -21.71
N GLU A 155 5.57 -32.97 -20.89
CA GLU A 155 6.29 -31.83 -20.33
C GLU A 155 6.48 -30.75 -21.42
N PRO A 156 5.73 -29.63 -21.34
CA PRO A 156 5.70 -28.65 -22.42
C PRO A 156 7.07 -27.99 -22.58
N PHE A 157 7.82 -27.91 -21.48
CA PHE A 157 9.17 -27.40 -21.40
C PHE A 157 9.84 -27.92 -20.12
N PRO A 158 11.18 -28.08 -20.10
CA PRO A 158 11.91 -28.43 -18.89
C PRO A 158 12.00 -27.27 -17.90
N GLU A 159 12.32 -26.09 -18.42
CA GLU A 159 12.42 -24.85 -17.65
C GLU A 159 12.26 -23.66 -18.61
N LEU A 160 11.54 -22.63 -18.18
CA LEU A 160 11.47 -21.34 -18.87
C LEU A 160 12.03 -20.25 -17.96
N ILE A 161 12.88 -19.40 -18.53
CA ILE A 161 13.48 -18.26 -17.83
C ILE A 161 13.01 -16.98 -18.51
N PHE A 162 12.40 -16.10 -17.74
CA PHE A 162 11.91 -14.80 -18.18
C PHE A 162 12.73 -13.68 -17.56
N GLU A 163 13.41 -12.90 -18.40
CA GLU A 163 14.17 -11.69 -18.01
C GLU A 163 13.69 -10.43 -18.77
N ASP A 164 12.84 -10.59 -19.80
CA ASP A 164 12.27 -9.46 -20.53
C ASP A 164 11.21 -8.75 -19.67
N VAL A 165 11.28 -7.41 -19.64
CA VAL A 165 10.41 -6.59 -18.79
C VAL A 165 8.93 -6.71 -19.14
N HIS A 166 8.57 -6.94 -20.41
CA HIS A 166 7.18 -7.09 -20.82
C HIS A 166 6.65 -8.48 -20.48
N GLU A 167 7.48 -9.52 -20.60
CA GLU A 167 7.10 -10.88 -20.20
C GLU A 167 6.93 -10.98 -18.68
N ILE A 168 7.90 -10.45 -17.93
CA ILE A 168 7.82 -10.35 -16.45
C ILE A 168 6.55 -9.61 -16.03
N LYS A 169 6.14 -8.56 -16.76
CA LYS A 169 4.96 -7.79 -16.42
C LYS A 169 3.68 -8.64 -16.37
N VAL A 170 3.55 -9.65 -17.22
CA VAL A 170 2.38 -10.54 -17.22
C VAL A 170 2.29 -11.35 -15.92
N PHE A 171 3.43 -11.84 -15.42
CA PHE A 171 3.49 -12.56 -14.14
C PHE A 171 3.31 -11.61 -12.95
N GLU A 172 3.89 -10.41 -13.00
CA GLU A 172 3.66 -9.37 -12.00
C GLU A 172 2.16 -9.04 -11.88
N ASP A 173 1.46 -8.91 -13.01
CA ASP A 173 0.02 -8.67 -13.03
C ASP A 173 -0.76 -9.85 -12.44
N ALA A 174 -0.32 -11.09 -12.65
CA ALA A 174 -0.93 -12.26 -12.03
C ALA A 174 -0.76 -12.27 -10.50
N ILE A 175 0.42 -11.89 -10.00
CA ILE A 175 0.73 -11.80 -8.57
C ILE A 175 -0.07 -10.66 -7.92
N ASN A 176 -0.13 -9.50 -8.55
CA ASN A 176 -0.69 -8.29 -7.94
C ASN A 176 -2.20 -8.13 -8.13
N TYR A 177 -2.79 -8.70 -9.19
CA TYR A 177 -4.21 -8.54 -9.51
C TYR A 177 -5.01 -9.84 -9.42
N GLY A 178 -4.41 -10.91 -8.91
CA GLY A 178 -5.13 -12.11 -8.53
C GLY A 178 -6.23 -11.81 -7.51
N LEU A 179 -7.41 -12.38 -7.69
CA LEU A 179 -8.53 -12.23 -6.74
C LEU A 179 -8.47 -13.37 -5.73
N ILE A 180 -8.52 -13.05 -4.43
CA ILE A 180 -8.51 -14.08 -3.37
C ILE A 180 -9.56 -15.15 -3.66
N ASP A 181 -9.13 -16.39 -3.70
CA ASP A 181 -10.01 -17.55 -3.79
C ASP A 181 -10.28 -18.10 -2.39
N THR A 182 -11.48 -17.84 -1.88
CA THR A 182 -11.89 -18.30 -0.55
C THR A 182 -12.38 -19.75 -0.55
N ARG A 183 -12.34 -20.45 -1.69
CA ARG A 183 -12.77 -21.85 -1.76
C ARG A 183 -11.68 -22.74 -1.16
N GLU A 184 -12.07 -23.57 -0.20
CA GLU A 184 -11.25 -24.71 0.22
C GLU A 184 -11.18 -25.72 -0.92
N ALA A 185 -10.13 -25.64 -1.71
CA ALA A 185 -9.84 -26.63 -2.72
C ALA A 185 -8.37 -27.03 -2.61
N GLU A 186 -8.14 -28.34 -2.55
CA GLU A 186 -6.81 -28.91 -2.72
C GLU A 186 -6.42 -28.72 -4.19
N TYR A 187 -5.69 -27.65 -4.45
CA TYR A 187 -5.15 -27.39 -5.77
C TYR A 187 -3.88 -28.19 -5.95
N THR A 188 -3.84 -28.96 -7.03
CA THR A 188 -2.60 -29.61 -7.46
C THR A 188 -1.93 -28.72 -8.49
N PRO A 189 -0.79 -28.09 -8.18
CA PRO A 189 -0.15 -27.13 -9.07
C PRO A 189 0.50 -27.81 -10.28
N LEU A 190 0.41 -27.18 -11.45
CA LEU A 190 1.08 -27.65 -12.67
C LEU A 190 2.52 -27.17 -12.74
N PHE A 191 2.77 -25.93 -12.32
CA PHE A 191 4.08 -25.31 -12.44
C PHE A 191 4.57 -24.78 -11.10
N HIS A 192 5.88 -24.92 -10.90
CA HIS A 192 6.64 -24.20 -9.90
C HIS A 192 7.15 -22.90 -10.52
N MET A 193 7.09 -21.81 -9.77
CA MET A 193 7.49 -20.47 -10.21
C MET A 193 8.41 -19.82 -9.17
N ASP A 194 9.68 -19.69 -9.51
CA ASP A 194 10.66 -18.94 -8.71
C ASP A 194 10.72 -17.50 -9.19
N VAL A 195 10.40 -16.56 -8.31
CA VAL A 195 10.45 -15.12 -8.58
C VAL A 195 11.66 -14.53 -7.87
N THR A 196 12.61 -14.02 -8.66
CA THR A 196 13.77 -13.30 -8.14
C THR A 196 13.55 -11.80 -8.28
N PHE A 197 13.80 -11.06 -7.20
CA PHE A 197 13.70 -9.61 -7.16
C PHE A 197 15.08 -8.95 -7.30
N ASN A 198 15.12 -7.63 -7.46
CA ASN A 198 16.39 -6.88 -7.49
C ASN A 198 17.16 -6.95 -6.17
N ALA A 199 16.44 -7.05 -5.05
CA ALA A 199 16.99 -7.30 -3.72
C ALA A 199 16.07 -8.23 -2.92
N GLY A 200 16.56 -8.70 -1.77
CA GLY A 200 15.84 -9.62 -0.89
C GLY A 200 15.83 -11.07 -1.36
N SER A 201 15.06 -11.87 -0.64
CA SER A 201 14.97 -13.32 -0.88
C SER A 201 14.08 -13.64 -2.08
N PRO A 202 14.43 -14.64 -2.91
CA PRO A 202 13.51 -15.17 -3.91
C PRO A 202 12.22 -15.66 -3.27
N MET A 203 11.12 -15.58 -4.01
CA MET A 203 9.83 -16.11 -3.58
C MET A 203 9.37 -17.23 -4.51
N GLU A 204 8.94 -18.32 -3.90
CA GLU A 204 8.36 -19.48 -4.58
C GLU A 204 6.83 -19.32 -4.66
N TYR A 205 6.28 -19.45 -5.85
CA TYR A 205 4.85 -19.53 -6.10
C TYR A 205 4.55 -20.79 -6.88
N HIS A 206 3.30 -21.27 -6.81
CA HIS A 206 2.85 -22.31 -7.72
C HIS A 206 1.79 -21.77 -8.67
N LEU A 207 1.91 -22.11 -9.95
CA LEU A 207 1.06 -21.61 -11.02
C LEU A 207 0.28 -22.76 -11.64
N ASN A 208 -1.02 -22.56 -11.81
CA ASN A 208 -1.89 -23.49 -12.50
C ASN A 208 -2.58 -22.77 -13.67
N VAL A 209 -1.98 -22.92 -14.84
CA VAL A 209 -2.46 -22.36 -16.11
C VAL A 209 -2.35 -23.46 -17.14
N ALA A 210 -3.46 -24.12 -17.46
CA ALA A 210 -3.47 -25.20 -18.46
C ALA A 210 -3.74 -24.66 -19.87
N ASP A 211 -3.14 -25.27 -20.89
CA ASP A 211 -3.49 -25.05 -22.29
C ASP A 211 -4.80 -25.76 -22.69
N ASP A 212 -5.90 -25.35 -22.04
CA ASP A 212 -7.25 -25.81 -22.34
C ASP A 212 -8.15 -24.60 -22.63
N VAL A 213 -8.84 -24.63 -23.77
CA VAL A 213 -9.80 -23.60 -24.20
C VAL A 213 -11.00 -23.47 -23.26
N ASN A 214 -11.30 -24.49 -22.46
CA ASN A 214 -12.38 -24.48 -21.48
C ASN A 214 -11.94 -23.87 -20.14
N ILE A 215 -10.64 -23.80 -19.87
CA ILE A 215 -10.09 -23.21 -18.65
C ILE A 215 -9.83 -21.73 -18.90
N LYS A 216 -10.75 -20.90 -18.41
CA LYS A 216 -10.70 -19.44 -18.59
C LYS A 216 -9.77 -18.72 -17.63
N ASN A 217 -9.73 -19.17 -16.38
CA ASN A 217 -8.97 -18.52 -15.31
C ASN A 217 -7.85 -19.45 -14.86
N GLY A 218 -6.67 -18.89 -14.66
CA GLY A 218 -5.56 -19.52 -13.97
C GLY A 218 -5.69 -19.40 -12.47
N LEU A 219 -4.80 -20.07 -11.76
CA LEU A 219 -4.67 -19.97 -10.32
C LEU A 219 -3.20 -19.76 -9.94
N LEU A 220 -2.98 -18.87 -8.99
CA LEU A 220 -1.69 -18.66 -8.35
C LEU A 220 -1.80 -19.07 -6.88
N LEU A 221 -0.84 -19.85 -6.39
CA LEU A 221 -0.67 -20.13 -4.97
C LEU A 221 0.57 -19.41 -4.45
N THR A 222 0.42 -18.73 -3.31
CA THR A 222 1.53 -18.07 -2.62
C THR A 222 2.33 -19.07 -1.79
N PRO A 223 3.55 -18.74 -1.34
CA PRO A 223 4.31 -19.60 -0.44
C PRO A 223 3.60 -19.86 0.91
N LYS A 224 2.60 -19.05 1.26
CA LYS A 224 1.76 -19.23 2.45
C LYS A 224 0.55 -20.15 2.23
N GLY A 225 0.37 -20.65 1.00
CA GLY A 225 -0.77 -21.49 0.62
C GLY A 225 -2.05 -20.71 0.30
N GLU A 226 -1.97 -19.38 0.18
CA GLU A 226 -3.11 -18.57 -0.23
C GLU A 226 -3.33 -18.72 -1.74
N ALA A 227 -4.57 -18.93 -2.15
CA ALA A 227 -4.93 -19.12 -3.55
C ALA A 227 -5.56 -17.86 -4.13
N TYR A 228 -5.15 -17.50 -5.35
CA TYR A 228 -5.65 -16.34 -6.08
C TYR A 228 -6.07 -16.74 -7.49
N VAL A 229 -7.29 -16.38 -7.85
CA VAL A 229 -7.82 -16.54 -9.22
C VAL A 229 -7.23 -15.47 -10.11
N ILE A 230 -6.55 -15.89 -11.16
CA ILE A 230 -6.01 -15.02 -12.20
C ILE A 230 -7.12 -14.75 -13.21
N THR A 231 -7.34 -13.49 -13.57
CA THR A 231 -8.39 -13.12 -14.54
C THR A 231 -8.18 -13.77 -15.91
N GLU A 232 -9.25 -13.97 -16.68
CA GLU A 232 -9.18 -14.56 -18.03
C GLU A 232 -8.21 -13.82 -18.96
N LYS A 233 -8.15 -12.49 -18.86
CA LYS A 233 -7.21 -11.68 -19.64
C LYS A 233 -5.75 -12.07 -19.36
N ILE A 234 -5.35 -12.00 -18.08
CA ILE A 234 -3.97 -12.30 -17.66
C ILE A 234 -3.65 -13.79 -17.91
N THR A 235 -4.61 -14.67 -17.68
CA THR A 235 -4.48 -16.12 -17.94
C THR A 235 -4.13 -16.38 -19.41
N ASN A 236 -4.80 -15.71 -20.35
CA ASN A 236 -4.51 -15.88 -21.77
C ASN A 236 -3.12 -15.35 -22.14
N GLU A 237 -2.68 -14.23 -21.55
CA GLU A 237 -1.32 -13.73 -21.74
C GLU A 237 -0.27 -14.70 -21.19
N LEU A 238 -0.51 -15.32 -20.02
CA LEU A 238 0.35 -16.36 -19.47
C LEU A 238 0.42 -17.60 -20.37
N LYS A 239 -0.72 -18.07 -20.92
CA LYS A 239 -0.72 -19.20 -21.86
C LYS A 239 0.18 -18.93 -23.06
N LEU A 240 0.11 -17.72 -23.62
CA LEU A 240 0.97 -17.29 -24.72
C LEU A 240 2.46 -17.22 -24.37
N LEU A 241 2.83 -17.14 -23.09
CA LEU A 241 4.21 -17.20 -22.64
C LEU A 241 4.68 -18.64 -22.38
N LEU A 242 3.83 -19.46 -21.76
CA LEU A 242 4.18 -20.81 -21.31
C LEU A 242 4.13 -21.84 -22.44
N TYR A 243 3.19 -21.68 -23.38
CA TYR A 243 2.94 -22.65 -24.45
C TYR A 243 3.31 -22.10 -25.83
N LYS A 244 4.36 -21.28 -25.89
CA LYS A 244 4.92 -20.83 -27.17
C LYS A 244 5.40 -22.05 -27.96
N ASP A 245 4.78 -22.30 -29.10
CA ASP A 245 5.30 -23.21 -30.14
C ASP A 245 6.65 -22.71 -30.67
#